data_AF-A0A4Q7CK40-F1
#
_entry.id   AF-A0A4Q7CK40-F1
#
_cell.length_a   1.000
_cell.length_b   1.000
_cell.length_c   1.000
_cell.angle_alpha   90.00
_cell.angle_beta   90.00
_cell.angle_gamma   90.00
#
_symmetry.space_group_name_H-M   'P 1'
#
loop_
_entity.id
_entity.type
_entity.pdbx_description
1 polymer ?
#
loop_
_entity_poly.entity_id
_entity_poly.type
_entity_poly.pdbx_seq_one_letter_code
_entity_poly.pdbx_strand_id
1 'polypeptide(L)' 'SGPSQLGSPDAAGVPESVAREVITVPFNDINAYKEAIEFWGDEIAAVLVEPIVGNFGMVMPQPGFLEEVNEISHNNGTLV' A
#
# COMPACT_ATOMS: atom_id res chain seq x y z
N SER A 1 9.24 -4.15 12.76
CA SER A 1 8.64 -2.87 12.33
C SER A 1 7.15 -3.10 12.19
N GLY A 2 6.30 -2.19 12.68
CA GLY A 2 4.83 -2.40 12.70
C GLY A 2 4.23 -2.61 11.30
N PRO A 3 2.96 -3.04 11.20
CA PRO A 3 2.39 -3.67 10.01
C PRO A 3 2.38 -2.82 8.74
N SER A 4 2.66 -1.51 8.81
CA SER A 4 3.00 -0.62 7.69
C SER A 4 3.57 0.67 8.26
N GLN A 5 4.51 1.32 7.57
CA GLN A 5 5.05 2.60 8.05
C GLN A 5 4.08 3.73 7.67
N LEU A 6 3.70 4.56 8.64
CA LEU A 6 3.11 5.87 8.32
C LEU A 6 4.13 6.63 7.47
N GLY A 7 3.66 7.26 6.39
CA GLY A 7 4.51 7.94 5.42
C GLY A 7 5.53 8.85 6.09
N SER A 8 6.81 8.68 5.74
CA SER A 8 7.82 9.71 6.03
C SER A 8 7.59 10.88 5.08
N PRO A 9 7.64 12.14 5.55
CA PRO A 9 7.59 13.29 4.66
C PRO A 9 8.89 13.36 3.85
N ASP A 10 8.99 12.55 2.80
CA ASP A 10 10.15 12.50 1.91
C ASP A 10 10.28 13.75 1.04
N ALA A 11 9.26 14.61 1.01
CA ALA A 11 9.26 15.88 0.29
C ALA A 11 9.20 17.09 1.24
N ALA A 12 10.19 17.98 1.12
CA ALA A 12 10.24 19.24 1.87
C ALA A 12 8.97 20.07 1.63
N GLY A 13 8.29 20.46 2.71
CA GLY A 13 7.09 21.29 2.67
C GLY A 13 5.75 20.54 2.74
N VAL A 14 5.74 19.20 2.75
CA VAL A 14 4.53 18.43 3.03
C VAL A 14 4.24 18.47 4.54
N PRO A 15 3.04 18.90 4.98
CA PRO A 15 2.68 18.86 6.39
C PRO A 15 2.70 17.42 6.91
N GLU A 16 3.23 17.22 8.12
CA GLU A 16 3.31 15.89 8.74
C GLU A 16 1.93 15.22 8.86
N SER A 17 0.87 16.00 9.08
CA SER A 17 -0.50 15.50 9.10
C SER A 17 -0.88 14.80 7.79
N VAL A 18 -0.43 15.29 6.64
CA VAL A 18 -0.73 14.68 5.34
C VAL A 18 0.09 13.42 5.12
N ALA A 19 1.35 13.40 5.56
CA ALA A 19 2.21 12.21 5.44
C ALA A 19 1.65 11.01 6.24
N ARG A 20 0.94 11.29 7.35
CA ARG A 20 0.29 10.26 8.17
C ARG A 20 -0.96 9.65 7.55
N GLU A 21 -1.53 10.27 6.51
CA GLU A 21 -2.68 9.73 5.76
C GLU A 21 -2.27 8.68 4.71
N VAL A 22 -0.96 8.39 4.59
CA VAL A 22 -0.44 7.41 3.64
C VAL A 22 0.14 6.22 4.38
N ILE A 23 -0.42 5.06 4.10
CA ILE A 23 0.05 3.76 4.60
C ILE A 23 1.01 3.19 3.54
N THR A 24 2.26 2.91 3.92
CA THR A 24 3.24 2.33 3.00
C THR A 24 3.40 0.83 3.25
N VAL A 25 3.17 0.04 2.20
CA VAL A 25 3.29 -1.42 2.19
C VAL A 25 4.38 -1.84 1.20
N PRO A 26 5.26 -2.81 1.54
CA PRO A 26 6.26 -3.32 0.60
C PRO A 26 5.61 -4.02 -0.61
N PHE A 27 6.05 -3.67 -1.82
CA PHE A 27 5.65 -4.37 -3.05
C PHE A 27 6.10 -5.84 -3.01
N ASN A 28 5.28 -6.76 -3.53
CA ASN A 28 5.46 -8.22 -3.47
C ASN A 28 5.41 -8.85 -2.07
N ASP A 29 5.04 -8.11 -1.02
CA ASP A 29 4.77 -8.67 0.32
C ASP A 29 3.26 -8.68 0.61
N ILE A 30 2.61 -9.76 0.20
CA ILE A 30 1.16 -9.89 0.37
C ILE A 30 0.73 -10.05 1.82
N ASN A 31 1.62 -10.53 2.71
CA ASN A 31 1.30 -10.68 4.12
C ASN A 31 1.28 -9.32 4.81
N ALA A 32 2.28 -8.47 4.54
CA ALA A 32 2.28 -7.09 5.00
C ALA A 32 1.03 -6.32 4.51
N TYR A 33 0.61 -6.56 3.27
CA TYR A 33 -0.62 -5.97 2.73
C TYR A 33 -1.87 -6.42 3.49
N LYS A 34 -2.01 -7.74 3.74
CA LYS A 34 -3.12 -8.30 4.53
C LYS A 34 -3.16 -7.72 5.95
N GLU A 35 -2.00 -7.62 6.60
CA GLU A 35 -1.88 -7.02 7.93
C GLU A 35 -2.31 -5.54 7.94
N ALA A 36 -1.96 -4.79 6.89
CA ALA A 36 -2.36 -3.39 6.75
C ALA A 36 -3.89 -3.24 6.55
N ILE A 37 -4.47 -4.04 5.65
CA ILE A 37 -5.91 -4.06 5.40
C ILE A 37 -6.67 -4.47 6.67
N GLU A 38 -6.22 -5.48 7.40
CA GLU A 38 -6.86 -5.93 8.65
C GLU A 38 -6.77 -4.87 9.75
N PHE A 39 -5.62 -4.21 9.88
CA PHE A 39 -5.39 -3.24 10.94
C PHE A 39 -6.19 -1.94 10.74
N TRP A 40 -6.19 -1.40 9.52
CA TRP A 40 -6.83 -0.11 9.21
C TRP A 40 -8.27 -0.25 8.69
N GLY A 41 -8.62 -1.41 8.12
CA GLY A 41 -9.99 -1.75 7.74
C GLY A 41 -10.69 -0.68 6.90
N ASP A 42 -11.76 -0.11 7.45
CA ASP A 42 -12.63 0.87 6.82
C ASP A 42 -12.04 2.29 6.75
N GLU A 43 -10.90 2.55 7.41
CA GLU A 43 -10.17 3.81 7.28
C GLU A 43 -9.44 3.93 5.93
N ILE A 44 -9.32 2.82 5.17
CA ILE A 44 -8.64 2.81 3.86
C ILE A 44 -9.62 3.17 2.74
N ALA A 45 -9.48 4.39 2.21
CA ALA A 45 -10.30 4.86 1.09
C ALA A 45 -9.88 4.30 -0.27
N ALA A 46 -8.58 4.17 -0.53
CA ALA A 46 -8.05 3.73 -1.83
C ALA A 46 -6.70 3.01 -1.70
N VAL A 47 -6.40 2.16 -2.69
CA VAL A 47 -5.12 1.47 -2.87
C VAL A 47 -4.53 1.91 -4.19
N LEU A 48 -3.29 2.40 -4.15
CA LEU A 48 -2.55 2.81 -5.33
C LEU A 48 -1.33 1.91 -5.50
N VAL A 49 -1.18 1.32 -6.69
CA VAL A 49 -0.06 0.42 -7.00
C VAL A 49 0.41 0.63 -8.45
N GLU A 50 1.73 0.64 -8.65
CA GLU A 50 2.32 0.48 -9.98
C GLU A 50 2.27 -1.01 -10.35
N PRO A 51 1.60 -1.42 -11.46
CA PRO A 51 1.54 -2.85 -11.84
C PRO A 51 2.91 -3.46 -12.13
N ILE A 52 3.86 -2.61 -12.56
CA ILE A 52 5.28 -2.91 -12.69
C ILE A 52 6.01 -1.70 -12.14
N VAL A 53 6.76 -1.87 -11.05
CA VAL A 53 7.48 -0.76 -10.42
C VAL A 53 8.66 -0.36 -11.30
N GLY A 54 8.80 0.93 -11.61
CA GLY A 54 9.81 1.44 -12.54
C GLY A 54 10.84 2.41 -11.96
N ASN A 55 10.55 3.01 -10.80
CA ASN A 55 11.33 4.10 -10.20
C ASN A 55 12.69 3.67 -9.60
N PHE A 56 12.90 2.38 -9.33
CA PHE A 56 14.17 1.81 -8.83
C PHE A 56 14.73 0.71 -9.75
N GLY A 57 14.42 0.78 -11.06
CA GLY A 57 14.56 -0.34 -11.99
C GLY A 57 13.23 -1.08 -12.15
N MET A 58 13.16 -2.02 -13.10
CA MET A 58 11.92 -2.76 -13.38
C MET A 58 11.75 -3.94 -12.41
N VAL A 59 10.82 -3.84 -11.48
CA VAL A 59 10.45 -4.93 -10.56
C VAL A 59 9.11 -5.51 -10.97
N MET A 60 9.11 -6.80 -11.34
CA MET A 60 7.90 -7.52 -11.74
C MET A 60 7.10 -7.96 -10.50
N PRO A 61 5.76 -8.00 -10.58
CA PRO A 61 4.95 -8.63 -9.54
C PRO A 61 5.26 -10.13 -9.48
N GLN A 62 5.26 -10.68 -8.27
CA GLN A 62 5.23 -12.14 -8.08
C GLN A 62 3.90 -12.68 -8.62
N PRO A 63 3.86 -13.93 -9.11
CA PRO A 63 2.63 -14.53 -9.58
C PRO A 63 1.52 -14.46 -8.52
N GLY A 64 0.36 -13.93 -8.88
CA GLY A 64 -0.80 -13.80 -7.99
C GLY A 64 -0.80 -12.54 -7.11
N PHE A 65 0.29 -11.76 -7.05
CA PHE A 65 0.36 -10.62 -6.13
C PHE A 65 -0.69 -9.55 -6.44
N LEU A 66 -0.81 -9.12 -7.71
CA LEU A 66 -1.76 -8.06 -8.08
C LEU A 66 -3.20 -8.56 -8.02
N GLU A 67 -3.43 -9.84 -8.33
CA GLU A 67 -4.72 -10.50 -8.22
C GLU A 67 -5.20 -10.53 -6.77
N GLU A 68 -4.33 -10.93 -5.83
CA GLU A 68 -4.65 -10.93 -4.40
C GLU A 68 -4.88 -9.52 -3.86
N VAL A 69 -4.03 -8.55 -4.23
CA VAL A 69 -4.24 -7.13 -3.85
C VAL A 69 -5.62 -6.66 -4.31
N ASN A 70 -5.97 -6.89 -5.58
CA ASN A 70 -7.24 -6.48 -6.15
C ASN A 70 -8.45 -7.16 -5.49
N GLU A 71 -8.36 -8.46 -5.19
CA GLU A 71 -9.44 -9.20 -4.51
C GLU A 71 -9.64 -8.69 -3.08
N ILE A 72 -8.55 -8.55 -2.32
CA ILE A 72 -8.59 -8.11 -0.92
C ILE A 72 -9.14 -6.69 -0.82
N SER A 73 -8.68 -5.76 -1.68
CA SER A 73 -9.18 -4.38 -1.69
C SER A 73 -10.68 -4.29 -1.94
N HIS A 74 -11.19 -5.01 -2.96
CA HIS A 74 -12.61 -5.01 -3.27
C HIS A 74 -13.43 -5.64 -2.14
N ASN A 75 -12.93 -6.71 -1.51
CA ASN A 75 -13.57 -7.31 -0.35
C ASN A 75 -13.63 -6.36 0.85
N ASN A 76 -12.64 -5.46 0.99
CA ASN A 76 -12.61 -4.40 2.00
C ASN A 76 -13.44 -3.16 1.62
N GLY A 77 -14.00 -3.11 0.41
CA GLY A 77 -14.76 -1.94 -0.08
C GLY A 77 -13.89 -0.75 -0.51
N THR A 78 -12.60 -0.97 -0.71
CA THR A 78 -11.61 0.05 -1.06
C THR A 78 -11.58 0.31 -2.58
N LEU A 79 -11.30 1.55 -2.98
CA LEU A 79 -11.06 1.88 -4.40
C LEU A 79 -9.69 1.36 -4.86
N VAL A 80 -9.61 0.80 -6.07
CA VAL A 80 -8.38 0.30 -6.69
C VAL A 80 -8.23 0.85 -8.09
#